data_AF-A0A956CP26-F1
#
_entry.id   AF-A0A956CP26-F1
#
_cell.length_a   1.000
_cell.length_b   1.000
_cell.length_c   1.000
_cell.angle_alpha   90.00
_cell.angle_beta   90.00
_cell.angle_gamma   90.00
#
_symmetry.space_group_name_H-M   'P 1'
#
loop_
_entity.id
_entity.type
_entity.pdbx_description
1 polymer ?
#
loop_
_entity_poly.entity_id
_entity_poly.type
_entity_poly.pdbx_seq_one_letter_code
_entity_poly.pdbx_strand_id
1 'polypeptide(L)'
;MSNDFPGARERIAEHVSRAAASSAEVLEMARVSGGACQDIFRVVIEFDSGSLAGRHTFALRSDAPTSLAGSLDRRTEFEVVRSAAAAGVRTPAVHWLGTGLL
;
A
#
# COMPACT_ATOMS: atom_id res chain seq x y z
N MET A 1 -9.70 14.21 12.80
CA MET A 1 -10.83 13.64 12.04
C MET A 1 -10.44 12.21 11.69
N SER A 2 -11.15 11.23 12.23
CA SER A 2 -10.94 9.83 11.83
C SER A 2 -11.56 9.68 10.45
N ASN A 3 -10.75 9.66 9.40
CA ASN A 3 -11.23 9.17 8.11
C ASN A 3 -11.35 7.65 8.27
N ASP A 4 -12.52 7.24 8.72
CA ASP A 4 -12.94 5.86 8.59
C ASP A 4 -13.20 5.63 7.10
N PHE A 5 -12.60 4.59 6.53
CA PHE A 5 -12.81 4.20 5.14
C PHE A 5 -13.60 2.89 5.14
N PRO A 6 -14.94 2.95 5.18
CA PRO A 6 -15.77 1.75 5.24
C PRO A 6 -15.45 0.81 4.06
N GLY A 7 -15.26 -0.47 4.36
CA GLY A 7 -14.96 -1.48 3.35
C GLY A 7 -13.52 -1.47 2.82
N ALA A 8 -12.62 -0.61 3.32
CA ALA A 8 -11.27 -0.51 2.79
C ALA A 8 -10.47 -1.80 3.02
N ARG A 9 -10.66 -2.46 4.17
CA ARG A 9 -9.97 -3.73 4.47
C ARG A 9 -10.36 -4.81 3.47
N GLU A 10 -11.63 -4.91 3.13
CA GLU A 10 -12.17 -5.85 2.16
C GLU A 10 -11.63 -5.55 0.75
N ARG A 11 -11.67 -4.29 0.31
CA ARG A 11 -11.12 -3.89 -1.00
C ARG A 11 -9.62 -4.15 -1.11
N ILE A 12 -8.87 -3.91 -0.04
CA ILE A 12 -7.44 -4.22 0.03
C ILE A 12 -7.23 -5.73 -0.04
N ALA A 13 -7.92 -6.51 0.78
CA ALA A 13 -7.83 -7.97 0.82
C ALA A 13 -8.11 -8.58 -0.56
N GLU A 14 -9.19 -8.17 -1.22
CA GLU A 14 -9.53 -8.63 -2.57
C GLU A 14 -8.44 -8.26 -3.59
N HIS A 15 -7.94 -7.02 -3.53
CA HIS A 15 -6.90 -6.56 -4.45
C HIS A 15 -5.61 -7.37 -4.28
N VAL A 16 -5.12 -7.50 -3.05
CA VAL A 16 -3.86 -8.21 -2.78
C VAL A 16 -4.00 -9.71 -2.98
N SER A 17 -5.18 -10.29 -2.74
CA SER A 17 -5.40 -11.73 -2.98
C SER A 17 -5.26 -12.05 -4.47
N ARG A 18 -5.87 -11.23 -5.33
CA ARG A 18 -5.73 -11.38 -6.79
C ARG A 18 -4.30 -11.15 -7.25
N ALA A 19 -3.63 -10.13 -6.72
CA ALA A 19 -2.29 -9.77 -7.16
C ALA A 19 -1.20 -10.73 -6.67
N ALA A 20 -1.39 -11.34 -5.50
CA ALA A 20 -0.48 -12.35 -4.95
C ALA A 20 -0.82 -13.79 -5.38
N ALA A 21 -1.98 -14.01 -6.00
CA ALA A 21 -2.53 -15.33 -6.31
C ALA A 21 -2.59 -16.26 -5.06
N SER A 22 -2.96 -15.69 -3.91
CA SER A 22 -3.11 -16.36 -2.61
C SER A 22 -4.25 -15.68 -1.84
N SER A 23 -4.94 -16.39 -0.96
CA SER A 23 -5.93 -15.77 -0.08
C SER A 23 -5.23 -14.84 0.91
N ALA A 24 -5.75 -13.63 1.07
CA ALA A 24 -5.20 -12.62 1.96
C ALA A 24 -6.26 -12.07 2.92
N GLU A 25 -5.92 -11.99 4.21
CA GLU A 25 -6.75 -11.38 5.25
C GLU A 25 -6.08 -10.10 5.78
N VAL A 26 -6.83 -9.00 5.84
CA VAL A 26 -6.34 -7.74 6.45
C VAL A 26 -6.67 -7.74 7.95
N LEU A 27 -5.68 -8.10 8.76
CA LEU A 27 -5.80 -8.21 10.22
C LEU A 27 -5.91 -6.84 10.90
N GLU A 28 -5.07 -5.89 10.47
CA GLU A 28 -4.99 -4.56 11.05
C GLU A 28 -4.79 -3.51 9.96
N MET A 29 -5.41 -2.35 10.15
CA MET A 29 -5.13 -1.16 9.35
C MET A 29 -5.16 0.05 10.27
N ALA A 30 -4.09 0.84 10.26
CA ALA A 30 -3.96 2.03 11.08
C ALA A 30 -3.23 3.13 10.32
N ARG A 31 -3.70 4.36 10.43
CA ARG A 31 -3.00 5.53 9.89
C ARG A 31 -1.72 5.77 10.66
N VAL A 32 -0.61 6.00 9.95
CA VAL A 32 0.67 6.38 10.54
C VAL A 32 0.73 7.91 10.60
N SER A 33 0.76 8.48 11.80
CA SER A 33 0.99 9.91 12.03
C SER A 33 2.49 10.19 12.14
N GLY A 34 2.96 11.31 11.58
CA GLY A 34 4.39 11.65 11.61
C GLY A 34 4.87 12.71 10.61
N GLY A 35 4.02 13.65 10.20
CA GLY A 35 4.44 14.79 9.36
C GLY A 35 4.60 14.49 7.87
N ALA A 36 4.18 13.32 7.38
CA ALA A 36 4.11 13.07 5.93
C ALA A 36 3.03 13.97 5.30
N CYS A 37 3.37 14.68 4.22
CA CYS A 37 2.39 15.43 3.41
C CYS A 37 1.32 14.52 2.75
N GLN A 38 1.51 13.20 2.80
CA GLN A 38 0.66 12.18 2.18
C GLN A 38 0.21 11.19 3.24
N ASP A 39 -0.98 10.62 3.06
CA ASP A 39 -1.53 9.64 3.97
C ASP A 39 -0.81 8.30 3.80
N ILE A 40 -0.25 7.78 4.90
CA ILE A 40 0.37 6.47 4.97
C ILE A 40 -0.40 5.64 5.98
N PHE A 41 -0.78 4.43 5.60
CA PHE A 41 -1.41 3.46 6.48
C PHE A 41 -0.49 2.26 6.66
N ARG A 42 -0.35 1.82 7.91
CA ARG A 42 0.19 0.50 8.24
C ARG A 42 -0.93 -0.51 8.03
N VAL A 43 -0.70 -1.50 7.18
CA VAL A 43 -1.64 -2.59 6.90
C VAL A 43 -0.95 -3.91 7.25
N VAL A 44 -1.56 -4.70 8.11
CA VAL A 44 -1.09 -6.05 8.42
C VAL A 44 -1.95 -7.04 7.64
N ILE A 45 -1.29 -7.90 6.87
CA ILE A 45 -1.93 -8.88 6.00
C ILE A 45 -1.36 -10.26 6.29
N GLU A 46 -2.22 -11.26 6.38
CA GLU A 46 -1.82 -12.67 6.43
C GLU A 46 -2.21 -13.36 5.12
N PHE A 47 -1.23 -14.02 4.49
CA PHE A 47 -1.45 -14.80 3.27
C PHE A 47 -1.39 -16.29 3.59
N ASP A 48 -2.27 -17.08 2.97
CA ASP A 48 -2.38 -18.51 3.21
C ASP A 48 -1.29 -19.36 2.53
N SER A 49 -0.68 -18.86 1.45
CA SER A 49 0.15 -19.66 0.56
C SER A 49 1.07 -18.81 -0.33
N GLY A 50 1.92 -19.49 -1.10
CA GLY A 50 2.85 -18.85 -2.03
C GLY A 50 4.07 -18.23 -1.36
N SER A 51 4.81 -17.38 -2.10
CA SER A 51 6.06 -16.78 -1.61
C SER A 51 5.87 -15.73 -0.51
N LEU A 52 4.63 -15.29 -0.30
CA LEU A 52 4.25 -14.34 0.74
C LEU A 52 3.47 -15.02 1.89
N ALA A 53 3.45 -16.36 1.96
CA ALA A 53 2.75 -17.08 3.00
C ALA A 53 3.15 -16.60 4.41
N GLY A 54 2.16 -16.37 5.26
CA GLY A 54 2.33 -15.86 6.63
C GLY A 54 1.98 -14.37 6.76
N ARG A 55 2.35 -13.82 7.92
CA ARG A 55 1.98 -12.45 8.34
C ARG A 55 3.01 -11.42 7.92
N HIS A 56 2.55 -10.39 7.22
CA HIS A 56 3.36 -9.29 6.70
C HIS A 56 2.79 -7.93 7.11
N THR A 57 3.66 -6.94 7.25
CA THR A 57 3.27 -5.54 7.46
C THR A 57 3.66 -4.73 6.23
N PHE A 58 2.69 -4.07 5.62
CA PHE A 58 2.85 -3.21 4.46
C PHE A 58 2.56 -1.75 4.80
N ALA A 59 3.17 -0.86 4.01
CA ALA A 59 2.77 0.54 3.95
C ALA A 59 1.86 0.74 2.74
N LEU A 60 0.61 1.15 2.98
CA LEU A 60 -0.29 1.64 1.95
C LEU A 60 -0.14 3.16 1.85
N ARG A 61 0.21 3.63 0.65
CA ARG A 61 0.29 5.05 0.32
C ARG A 61 -0.89 5.39 -0.58
N SER A 62 -1.62 6.44 -0.23
CA SER A 62 -2.74 6.94 -1.04
C SER A 62 -2.49 8.36 -1.49
N ASP A 63 -3.24 8.77 -2.52
CA ASP A 63 -3.26 10.15 -2.98
C ASP A 63 -3.65 11.08 -1.85
N ALA A 64 -2.82 12.12 -1.62
CA ALA A 64 -3.21 13.16 -0.70
C ALA A 64 -4.40 13.94 -1.27
N PRO A 65 -5.30 14.40 -0.39
CA PRO A 65 -6.36 15.33 -0.77
C PRO A 65 -5.84 16.60 -1.46
N THR A 66 -4.61 17.01 -1.13
CA THR A 66 -3.92 18.15 -1.73
C THR A 66 -2.50 17.75 -2.12
N SER A 67 -2.14 17.92 -3.39
CA SER A 67 -0.78 17.71 -3.89
C SER A 67 -0.05 19.05 -4.05
N LEU A 68 1.26 19.05 -3.80
CA LEU A 68 2.13 20.21 -4.09
C LEU A 68 2.49 20.20 -5.57
N ALA A 69 2.73 21.37 -6.17
CA ALA A 69 3.18 21.47 -7.56
C ALA A 69 4.45 20.63 -7.77
N GLY A 70 4.44 19.76 -8.79
CA GLY A 70 5.53 18.82 -9.09
C GLY A 70 5.48 17.49 -8.32
N SER A 71 4.43 17.23 -7.53
CA SER A 71 4.21 15.89 -6.94
C SER A 71 3.92 14.88 -8.05
N LEU A 72 4.54 13.70 -7.95
CA LEU A 72 4.24 12.58 -8.83
C LEU A 72 2.85 12.01 -8.50
N ASP A 73 2.13 11.55 -9.53
CA ASP A 73 0.97 10.69 -9.30
C ASP A 73 1.41 9.31 -8.79
N ARG A 74 0.48 8.53 -8.21
CA ARG A 74 0.80 7.25 -7.57
C ARG A 74 1.37 6.20 -8.53
N ARG A 75 0.92 6.20 -9.78
CA ARG A 75 1.42 5.27 -10.80
C ARG A 75 2.86 5.61 -11.17
N THR A 76 3.15 6.89 -11.37
CA THR A 76 4.49 7.39 -11.66
C THR A 76 5.42 7.16 -10.46
N GLU A 77 4.97 7.43 -9.23
CA GLU A 77 5.73 7.12 -8.00
C GLU A 77 6.03 5.61 -7.91
N PHE A 78 5.06 4.74 -8.19
CA PHE A 78 5.24 3.29 -8.19
C PHE A 78 6.35 2.85 -9.15
N GLU A 79 6.34 3.31 -10.40
CA GLU A 79 7.37 2.93 -11.39
C GLU A 79 8.76 3.49 -11.06
N VAL A 80 8.83 4.71 -10.51
CA VAL A 80 10.10 5.30 -10.07
C VAL A 80 10.72 4.48 -8.94
N VAL A 81 9.94 4.15 -7.90
CA VAL A 81 10.45 3.37 -6.75
C VAL A 81 10.81 1.95 -7.18
N ARG A 82 9.99 1.32 -8.05
CA ARG A 82 10.29 0.01 -8.62
C ARG A 82 11.62 0.00 -9.37
N SER A 83 11.84 1.00 -10.22
CA SER A 83 13.06 1.14 -11.02
C SER A 83 14.28 1.40 -10.13
N ALA A 84 14.14 2.26 -9.11
CA ALA A 84 15.20 2.54 -8.15
C ALA A 84 15.58 1.28 -7.35
N ALA A 85 14.61 0.52 -6.87
CA ALA A 85 14.85 -0.74 -6.16
C ALA A 85 15.56 -1.76 -7.06
N ALA A 86 15.12 -1.91 -8.32
CA ALA A 86 15.77 -2.79 -9.29
C ALA A 86 17.22 -2.39 -9.61
N ALA A 87 17.53 -1.09 -9.52
CA ALA A 87 18.89 -0.55 -9.66
C ALA A 87 19.74 -0.69 -8.38
N GLY A 88 19.21 -1.30 -7.31
CA GLY A 88 19.93 -1.51 -6.05
C GLY A 88 19.97 -0.28 -5.12
N VAL A 89 19.18 0.76 -5.42
CA VAL A 89 19.01 1.89 -4.49
C VAL A 89 18.37 1.37 -3.20
N ARG A 90 18.87 1.82 -2.05
CA ARG A 90 18.28 1.49 -0.74
C ARG A 90 16.95 2.22 -0.55
N THR A 91 15.90 1.63 -1.08
CA THR A 91 14.51 2.08 -0.99
C THR A 91 13.60 0.91 -0.61
N PRO A 92 12.42 1.14 -0.01
CA PRO A 92 11.44 0.07 0.18
C PRO A 92 11.04 -0.57 -1.16
N ALA A 93 10.76 -1.87 -1.14
CA ALA A 93 10.16 -2.55 -2.28
C ALA A 93 8.71 -2.08 -2.46
N VAL A 94 8.29 -1.93 -3.72
CA VAL A 94 6.89 -1.74 -4.09
C VAL A 94 6.30 -3.07 -4.56
N HIS A 95 5.11 -3.39 -4.09
CA HIS A 95 4.45 -4.68 -4.38
C HIS A 95 3.34 -4.51 -5.42
N TRP A 96 2.38 -3.62 -5.16
CA TRP A 96 1.18 -3.49 -5.99
C TRP A 96 0.75 -2.04 -6.15
N LEU A 97 0.13 -1.74 -7.29
CA LEU A 97 -0.58 -0.50 -7.57
C LEU A 97 -2.08 -0.81 -7.64
N GLY A 98 -2.89 -0.08 -6.88
CA GLY A 98 -4.35 -0.25 -6.84
C GLY A 98 -5.09 1.07 -6.90
N THR A 99 -6.38 1.01 -7.27
CA THR A 99 -7.29 2.16 -7.37
C THR A 99 -8.54 1.92 -6.55
N GLY A 100 -9.05 2.95 -5.85
CA GLY A 100 -10.30 2.85 -5.08
C GLY A 100 -10.21 1.97 -3.83
N LEU A 101 -9.02 1.83 -3.24
CA LEU A 101 -8.82 0.99 -2.06
C LEU A 101 -9.26 1.67 -0.76
N LEU A 102 -9.09 2.99 -0.67
CA LEU A 102 -9.54 3.83 0.44
C LEU A 102 -10.88 4.47 0.12
#